data_AF-A0A9E4ADB7-F1
#
_entry.id   AF-A0A9E4ADB7-F1
#
_cell.length_a   1.000
_cell.length_b   1.000
_cell.length_c   1.000
_cell.angle_alpha   90.00
_cell.angle_beta   90.00
_cell.angle_gamma   90.00
#
_symmetry.space_group_name_H-M   'P 1'
#
loop_
_entity.id
_entity.type
_entity.pdbx_description
1 polymer ?
#
loop_
_entity_poly.entity_id
_entity_poly.type
_entity_poly.pdbx_seq_one_letter_code
_entity_poly.pdbx_strand_id
1 'polypeptide(L)'
;MKHNIFSNKLFIGGLIIGGLILTLGVFLILNAIITPNFNKSKFREDTAVISTKGNKAIYNPLKNKTATKTEKNSTKPDAAGTYFEGTAIPKLTEQELWVAMMTWHKGPQTVQALMESYHVAYLQLKMHREIDKVVPPEQWLQSLLDKGYTILNYVEYVQYMDARVITDSLDNPRVREMEAEALGIPESDIEKLKERYLAEHLFSLKRKHAFERTTDEPISGGVYIGDKILPFFQNRDIVYVQRDVDKLSAQYHGAILNHEQRFNLIFRGVEPEGIEVIYIDKMGNQLAEEPAPVSREAVRKMMAEGEAPPPEEWWDPNAPIPDSEDFKEFLPPENTDTELDYLKQRAREEFERQAAEAARQPEFEQFMREVRQLEKFATMSDAEIAAELEKQLRQQLLPGLPTEQSLEDA
;
A
#
# COMPACT_ATOMS: atom_id res chain seq x y z
N MET A 1 24.67 -20.91 -33.47
CA MET A 1 24.21 -20.80 -32.07
C MET A 1 23.44 -19.49 -31.94
N LYS A 2 22.11 -19.54 -31.85
CA LYS A 2 21.25 -18.36 -31.66
C LYS A 2 20.79 -18.35 -30.20
N HIS A 3 21.14 -17.30 -29.47
CA HIS A 3 20.72 -17.10 -28.08
C HIS A 3 19.27 -16.62 -28.02
N ASN A 4 18.48 -17.28 -27.18
CA ASN A 4 17.12 -16.89 -26.82
C ASN A 4 17.16 -15.66 -25.89
N ILE A 5 16.49 -14.58 -26.31
CA ILE A 5 16.14 -13.42 -25.48
C ILE A 5 14.63 -13.45 -25.33
N PHE A 6 14.11 -14.17 -24.33
CA PHE A 6 12.68 -14.14 -23.96
C PHE A 6 12.49 -14.67 -22.53
N SER A 7 12.76 -13.86 -21.50
CA SER A 7 12.24 -14.16 -20.15
C SER A 7 12.15 -12.98 -19.15
N ASN A 8 12.08 -11.71 -19.57
CA ASN A 8 12.03 -10.57 -18.60
C ASN A 8 10.68 -9.86 -18.47
N LYS A 9 9.61 -10.33 -19.14
CA LYS A 9 8.30 -9.64 -19.11
C LYS A 9 7.26 -10.26 -18.17
N LEU A 10 7.46 -11.49 -17.69
CA LEU A 10 6.54 -12.13 -16.74
C LEU A 10 6.81 -11.76 -15.27
N PHE A 11 8.03 -11.31 -14.95
CA PHE A 11 8.45 -11.05 -13.56
C PHE A 11 7.93 -9.70 -13.01
N ILE A 12 7.65 -8.74 -13.89
CA ILE A 12 7.26 -7.36 -13.53
C ILE A 12 5.79 -7.28 -13.05
N GLY A 13 4.94 -8.23 -13.46
CA GLY A 13 3.51 -8.25 -13.09
C GLY A 13 3.23 -8.73 -11.66
N GLY A 14 4.10 -9.57 -11.09
CA GLY A 14 3.93 -10.09 -9.72
C GLY A 14 4.39 -9.11 -8.62
N LEU A 15 5.40 -8.29 -8.89
CA LEU A 15 6.00 -7.39 -7.89
C LEU A 15 5.12 -6.17 -7.56
N ILE A 16 4.34 -5.69 -8.53
CA ILE A 16 3.38 -4.58 -8.34
C ILE A 16 2.24 -4.97 -7.38
N ILE A 17 1.87 -6.25 -7.35
CA ILE A 17 0.78 -6.78 -6.53
C ILE A 17 1.25 -7.04 -5.09
N GLY A 18 2.47 -7.53 -4.90
CA GLY A 18 3.05 -7.75 -3.57
C GLY A 18 3.21 -6.47 -2.74
N GLY A 19 3.59 -5.35 -3.37
CA GLY A 19 3.79 -4.07 -2.68
C GLY A 19 2.50 -3.43 -2.15
N LEU A 20 1.40 -3.54 -2.89
CA LEU A 20 0.09 -2.97 -2.50
C LEU A 20 -0.58 -3.75 -1.36
N ILE A 21 -0.32 -5.06 -1.30
CA ILE A 21 -0.85 -5.97 -0.26
C ILE A 21 -0.08 -5.82 1.06
N LEU A 22 1.23 -5.52 1.03
CA LEU A 22 2.03 -5.27 2.22
C LEU A 22 1.57 -4.02 2.99
N THR A 23 1.17 -2.95 2.27
CA THR A 23 0.57 -1.75 2.88
C THR A 23 -0.81 -2.00 3.50
N LEU A 24 -1.63 -2.88 2.91
CA LEU A 24 -2.93 -3.29 3.48
C LEU A 24 -2.75 -4.24 4.69
N GLY A 25 -1.72 -5.10 4.67
CA GLY A 25 -1.41 -6.04 5.75
C GLY A 25 -0.93 -5.37 7.04
N VAL A 26 -0.02 -4.39 6.93
CA VAL A 26 0.45 -3.59 8.09
C VAL A 26 -0.72 -2.81 8.72
N PHE A 27 -1.67 -2.35 7.91
CA PHE A 27 -2.85 -1.60 8.35
C PHE A 27 -3.89 -2.47 9.08
N LEU A 28 -4.08 -3.73 8.65
CA LEU A 28 -4.95 -4.69 9.35
C LEU A 28 -4.40 -5.10 10.73
N ILE A 29 -3.08 -5.15 10.88
CA ILE A 29 -2.41 -5.45 12.16
C ILE A 29 -2.59 -4.28 13.15
N LEU A 30 -2.48 -3.03 12.69
CA LEU A 30 -2.80 -1.84 13.51
C LEU A 30 -4.28 -1.83 13.96
N ASN A 31 -5.22 -2.21 13.08
CA ASN A 31 -6.63 -2.32 13.44
C ASN A 31 -6.93 -3.44 14.47
N ALA A 32 -6.21 -4.56 14.41
CA ALA A 32 -6.34 -5.65 15.39
C ALA A 32 -5.84 -5.25 16.79
N ILE A 33 -4.87 -4.33 16.88
CA ILE A 33 -4.34 -3.79 18.14
C ILE A 33 -5.28 -2.73 18.74
N ILE A 34 -5.98 -1.96 17.90
CA ILE A 34 -6.81 -0.82 18.33
C ILE A 34 -8.23 -1.22 18.74
N THR A 35 -8.75 -2.38 18.32
CA THR A 35 -10.14 -2.80 18.63
C THR A 35 -10.20 -3.61 19.94
N PRO A 36 -10.78 -3.10 21.05
CA PRO A 36 -11.00 -3.93 22.24
C PRO A 36 -12.17 -4.89 21.99
N ASN A 37 -12.04 -6.12 22.48
CA ASN A 37 -13.06 -7.17 22.48
C ASN A 37 -14.45 -6.64 22.90
N PHE A 38 -15.31 -6.36 21.92
CA PHE A 38 -16.71 -6.07 22.19
C PHE A 38 -17.49 -7.37 22.39
N ASN A 39 -17.95 -7.52 23.63
CA ASN A 39 -18.63 -8.66 24.20
C ASN A 39 -19.93 -8.99 23.43
N LYS A 40 -20.05 -10.23 22.93
CA LYS A 40 -21.27 -10.78 22.34
C LYS A 40 -22.30 -11.04 23.44
N SER A 41 -23.30 -10.18 23.59
CA SER A 41 -24.54 -10.57 24.25
C SER A 41 -25.78 -10.00 23.58
N LYS A 42 -26.56 -10.94 23.03
CA LYS A 42 -28.01 -10.91 22.78
C LYS A 42 -28.58 -9.69 22.03
N PHE A 43 -28.87 -9.89 20.75
CA PHE A 43 -30.12 -9.36 20.19
C PHE A 43 -30.88 -10.47 19.46
N ARG A 44 -32.16 -10.57 19.84
CA ARG A 44 -33.17 -11.54 19.43
C ARG A 44 -33.50 -11.37 17.95
N GLU A 45 -33.74 -12.50 17.29
CA GLU A 45 -34.44 -12.60 16.01
C GLU A 45 -35.87 -12.11 16.18
N ASP A 46 -36.28 -11.13 15.37
CA ASP A 46 -37.67 -10.97 14.96
C ASP A 46 -37.70 -10.84 13.44
N THR A 47 -38.25 -11.88 12.82
CA THR A 47 -38.51 -12.02 11.40
C THR A 47 -39.66 -11.11 10.98
N ALA A 48 -39.45 -10.26 9.97
CA ALA A 48 -40.53 -9.62 9.24
C ALA A 48 -40.40 -9.94 7.75
N VAL A 49 -41.36 -10.72 7.26
CA VAL A 49 -41.62 -10.98 5.84
C VAL A 49 -42.18 -9.71 5.21
N ILE A 50 -41.49 -9.14 4.22
CA ILE A 50 -42.09 -8.17 3.31
C ILE A 50 -41.78 -8.58 1.87
N SER A 51 -42.85 -9.02 1.22
CA SER A 51 -43.00 -9.11 -0.23
C SER A 51 -43.13 -7.70 -0.82
N THR A 52 -42.46 -7.40 -1.93
CA THR A 52 -43.10 -6.72 -3.08
C THR A 52 -42.19 -6.74 -4.32
N LYS A 53 -42.89 -6.71 -5.45
CA LYS A 53 -42.44 -6.89 -6.83
C LYS A 53 -41.69 -5.67 -7.38
N GLY A 54 -40.71 -5.93 -8.24
CA GLY A 54 -40.52 -5.29 -9.54
C GLY A 54 -40.06 -3.82 -9.60
N ASN A 55 -38.78 -3.60 -9.91
CA ASN A 55 -38.33 -2.84 -11.09
C ASN A 55 -36.79 -2.89 -11.17
N LYS A 56 -36.25 -3.61 -12.17
CA LYS A 56 -34.82 -3.56 -12.50
C LYS A 56 -34.59 -2.39 -13.45
N ALA A 57 -34.01 -1.30 -12.95
CA ALA A 57 -33.27 -0.36 -13.78
C ALA A 57 -31.83 -0.87 -13.89
N ILE A 58 -31.42 -1.24 -15.11
CA ILE A 58 -30.03 -1.57 -15.42
C ILE A 58 -29.30 -0.24 -15.61
N TYR A 59 -28.46 0.13 -14.66
CA TYR A 59 -27.52 1.25 -14.81
C TYR A 59 -26.35 0.77 -15.67
N ASN A 60 -26.07 1.49 -16.76
CA ASN A 60 -24.96 1.22 -17.67
C ASN A 60 -24.01 2.43 -17.65
N PRO A 61 -22.82 2.35 -17.02
CA PRO A 61 -21.96 3.50 -16.79
C PRO A 61 -21.22 4.03 -18.04
N LEU A 62 -21.45 3.48 -19.24
CA LEU A 62 -20.63 3.76 -20.43
C LEU A 62 -21.31 4.55 -21.57
N LYS A 63 -22.37 5.34 -21.31
CA LYS A 63 -22.95 6.22 -22.34
C LYS A 63 -23.13 7.66 -21.88
N ASN A 64 -22.06 8.46 -21.99
CA ASN A 64 -22.17 9.90 -22.12
C ASN A 64 -22.42 10.27 -23.59
N LYS A 65 -23.68 10.56 -23.94
CA LYS A 65 -24.02 11.34 -25.14
C LYS A 65 -24.59 12.69 -24.70
N THR A 66 -23.88 13.72 -25.13
CA THR A 66 -24.26 15.13 -25.27
C THR A 66 -25.75 15.44 -25.12
N ALA A 67 -26.09 16.27 -24.12
CA ALA A 67 -27.33 17.04 -24.08
C ALA A 67 -26.99 18.54 -23.94
N THR A 68 -27.29 19.29 -25.00
CA THR A 68 -27.25 20.76 -25.02
C THR A 68 -28.53 21.35 -24.42
N LYS A 69 -28.30 22.34 -23.56
CA LYS A 69 -29.02 23.62 -23.38
C LYS A 69 -30.09 23.79 -22.28
N THR A 70 -29.72 24.70 -21.36
CA THR A 70 -30.47 25.77 -20.68
C THR A 70 -31.56 25.41 -19.67
N GLU A 71 -31.28 25.70 -18.40
CA GLU A 71 -32.09 26.67 -17.65
C GLU A 71 -31.24 27.35 -16.56
N LYS A 72 -31.29 28.68 -16.52
CA LYS A 72 -30.80 29.51 -15.42
C LYS A 72 -31.81 29.35 -14.29
N ASN A 73 -31.38 28.90 -13.12
CA ASN A 73 -31.85 29.46 -11.86
C ASN A 73 -30.80 29.21 -10.78
N SER A 74 -30.37 30.31 -10.16
CA SER A 74 -29.46 30.29 -9.03
C SER A 74 -30.26 29.92 -7.78
N THR A 75 -29.96 28.76 -7.22
CA THR A 75 -30.34 28.42 -5.85
C THR A 75 -29.08 27.93 -5.15
N LYS A 76 -28.84 28.47 -3.95
CA LYS A 76 -27.80 28.02 -3.02
C LYS A 76 -27.83 26.47 -2.92
N PRO A 77 -26.68 25.80 -2.80
CA PRO A 77 -26.66 24.38 -2.51
C PRO A 77 -27.07 24.17 -1.05
N ASP A 78 -28.35 23.94 -0.80
CA ASP A 78 -28.80 23.17 0.36
C ASP A 78 -28.68 21.69 -0.04
N ALA A 79 -27.52 21.07 0.21
CA ALA A 79 -27.34 19.64 -0.05
C ALA A 79 -26.18 19.04 0.76
N ALA A 80 -26.37 18.87 2.07
CA ALA A 80 -25.81 17.69 2.74
C ALA A 80 -26.80 16.54 2.52
N GLY A 81 -26.87 16.04 1.28
CA GLY A 81 -27.69 14.87 0.95
C GLY A 81 -26.97 13.62 1.40
N THR A 82 -27.61 12.81 2.23
CA THR A 82 -27.09 11.51 2.67
C THR A 82 -27.07 10.54 1.49
N TYR A 83 -25.89 10.32 0.90
CA TYR A 83 -25.75 9.65 -0.40
C TYR A 83 -26.19 8.17 -0.42
N PHE A 84 -26.53 7.56 0.73
CA PHE A 84 -27.06 6.19 0.80
C PHE A 84 -27.99 5.90 2.00
N GLU A 85 -28.66 6.88 2.61
CA GLU A 85 -29.61 6.56 3.69
C GLU A 85 -30.81 5.75 3.14
N GLY A 86 -30.77 4.43 3.33
CA GLY A 86 -31.85 3.49 3.01
C GLY A 86 -31.79 2.82 1.63
N THR A 87 -30.89 3.23 0.74
CA THR A 87 -30.66 2.54 -0.54
C THR A 87 -29.56 1.50 -0.40
N ALA A 88 -29.84 0.25 -0.77
CA ALA A 88 -28.84 -0.80 -0.84
C ALA A 88 -27.69 -0.33 -1.75
N ILE A 89 -26.47 -0.29 -1.21
CA ILE A 89 -25.26 0.01 -1.97
C ILE A 89 -25.20 -0.98 -3.13
N PRO A 90 -25.11 -0.53 -4.39
CA PRO A 90 -25.02 -1.42 -5.52
C PRO A 90 -23.80 -2.33 -5.35
N LYS A 91 -24.04 -3.64 -5.37
CA LYS A 91 -22.98 -4.64 -5.25
C LYS A 91 -22.24 -4.72 -6.58
N LEU A 92 -21.01 -4.23 -6.60
CA LEU A 92 -20.09 -4.43 -7.72
C LEU A 92 -19.72 -5.91 -7.81
N THR A 93 -19.64 -6.42 -9.03
CA THR A 93 -18.95 -7.67 -9.31
C THR A 93 -17.45 -7.55 -8.98
N GLU A 94 -16.77 -8.68 -8.84
CA GLU A 94 -15.32 -8.68 -8.59
C GLU A 94 -14.56 -7.95 -9.70
N GLN A 95 -14.96 -8.15 -10.95
CA GLN A 95 -14.39 -7.47 -12.10
C GLN A 95 -14.61 -5.95 -12.04
N GLU A 96 -15.83 -5.49 -11.73
CA GLU A 96 -16.11 -4.04 -11.60
C GLU A 96 -15.34 -3.41 -10.45
N LEU A 97 -15.21 -4.12 -9.32
CA LEU A 97 -14.41 -3.68 -8.19
C LEU A 97 -12.94 -3.51 -8.61
N TRP A 98 -12.38 -4.48 -9.32
CA TRP A 98 -11.01 -4.44 -9.79
C TRP A 98 -10.77 -3.30 -10.79
N VAL A 99 -11.69 -3.09 -11.73
CA VAL A 99 -11.65 -1.96 -12.67
C VAL A 99 -11.68 -0.64 -11.90
N ALA A 100 -12.56 -0.48 -10.92
CA ALA A 100 -12.62 0.73 -10.10
C ALA A 100 -11.30 0.98 -9.35
N MET A 101 -10.67 -0.07 -8.81
CA MET A 101 -9.40 0.01 -8.08
C MET A 101 -8.21 0.43 -8.96
N MET A 102 -8.22 0.05 -10.23
CA MET A 102 -7.09 0.28 -11.15
C MET A 102 -7.28 1.50 -12.06
N THR A 103 -8.50 2.04 -12.14
CA THR A 103 -8.81 3.13 -13.06
C THR A 103 -8.40 4.48 -12.50
N TRP A 104 -7.61 5.20 -13.30
CA TRP A 104 -7.30 6.61 -13.05
C TRP A 104 -8.53 7.49 -13.28
N HIS A 105 -8.79 8.41 -12.36
CA HIS A 105 -9.85 9.39 -12.44
C HIS A 105 -9.50 10.41 -13.52
N LYS A 106 -10.30 10.45 -14.58
CA LYS A 106 -10.16 11.41 -15.69
C LYS A 106 -11.23 12.50 -15.67
N GLY A 107 -12.14 12.46 -14.69
CA GLY A 107 -13.23 13.40 -14.53
C GLY A 107 -12.81 14.72 -13.87
N PRO A 108 -13.75 15.65 -13.69
CA PRO A 108 -13.51 16.87 -12.93
C PRO A 108 -13.27 16.55 -11.45
N GLN A 109 -12.33 17.24 -10.80
CA GLN A 109 -12.04 17.11 -9.36
C GLN A 109 -13.17 17.75 -8.53
N THR A 110 -14.31 17.06 -8.49
CA THR A 110 -15.51 17.43 -7.74
C THR A 110 -15.92 16.27 -6.85
N VAL A 111 -16.55 16.57 -5.71
CA VAL A 111 -17.02 15.55 -4.76
C VAL A 111 -17.85 14.48 -5.46
N GLN A 112 -18.84 14.90 -6.26
CA GLN A 112 -19.73 13.98 -6.98
C GLN A 112 -18.95 13.03 -7.90
N ALA A 113 -18.05 13.55 -8.74
CA ALA A 113 -17.32 12.73 -9.70
C ALA A 113 -16.37 11.74 -9.01
N LEU A 114 -15.76 12.12 -7.87
CA LEU A 114 -14.90 11.23 -7.08
C LEU A 114 -15.73 10.14 -6.38
N MET A 115 -16.87 10.52 -5.80
CA MET A 115 -17.79 9.58 -5.16
C MET A 115 -18.31 8.54 -6.16
N GLU A 116 -18.71 8.98 -7.36
CA GLU A 116 -19.15 8.10 -8.44
C GLU A 116 -18.03 7.17 -8.93
N SER A 117 -16.78 7.63 -8.94
CA SER A 117 -15.64 6.83 -9.40
C SER A 117 -15.23 5.75 -8.41
N TYR A 118 -15.25 6.06 -7.11
CA TYR A 118 -14.52 5.25 -6.12
C TYR A 118 -15.32 4.84 -4.89
N HIS A 119 -16.35 5.59 -4.50
CA HIS A 119 -16.96 5.40 -3.19
C HIS A 119 -17.74 4.09 -3.05
N VAL A 120 -18.37 3.60 -4.13
CA VAL A 120 -19.05 2.29 -4.11
C VAL A 120 -18.06 1.16 -3.81
N ALA A 121 -16.90 1.18 -4.48
CA ALA A 121 -15.82 0.22 -4.24
C ALA A 121 -15.30 0.31 -2.79
N TYR A 122 -15.07 1.54 -2.31
CA TYR A 122 -14.65 1.82 -0.93
C TYR A 122 -15.63 1.24 0.11
N LEU A 123 -16.93 1.49 -0.05
CA LEU A 123 -17.98 1.00 0.85
C LEU A 123 -18.17 -0.53 0.80
N GLN A 124 -17.88 -1.15 -0.35
CA GLN A 124 -17.97 -2.59 -0.54
C GLN A 124 -16.81 -3.33 0.14
N LEU A 125 -15.61 -2.73 0.18
CA LEU A 125 -14.49 -3.21 0.99
C LEU A 125 -14.67 -2.96 2.50
N LYS A 126 -15.83 -2.39 2.90
CA LYS A 126 -16.28 -2.19 4.29
C LYS A 126 -15.32 -1.37 5.15
N MET A 127 -14.68 -0.38 4.56
CA MET A 127 -13.84 0.57 5.31
C MET A 127 -14.78 1.54 6.06
N HIS A 128 -14.83 1.44 7.39
CA HIS A 128 -15.25 2.50 8.33
C HIS A 128 -16.62 3.18 8.16
N ARG A 129 -17.70 2.42 7.89
CA ARG A 129 -19.08 2.99 7.74
C ARG A 129 -19.59 3.80 8.93
N GLU A 130 -19.13 3.50 10.14
CA GLU A 130 -19.57 4.26 11.33
C GLU A 130 -19.06 5.70 11.31
N ILE A 131 -17.92 5.94 10.64
CA ILE A 131 -17.29 7.26 10.56
C ILE A 131 -18.05 8.17 9.59
N ASP A 132 -18.79 7.61 8.62
CA ASP A 132 -19.63 8.41 7.71
C ASP A 132 -20.70 9.23 8.47
N LYS A 133 -21.08 8.81 9.69
CA LYS A 133 -22.03 9.55 10.53
C LYS A 133 -21.39 10.75 11.24
N VAL A 134 -20.11 10.64 11.58
CA VAL A 134 -19.37 11.67 12.33
C VAL A 134 -18.75 12.67 11.36
N VAL A 135 -18.14 12.17 10.30
CA VAL A 135 -17.48 12.96 9.25
C VAL A 135 -17.98 12.47 7.89
N PRO A 136 -19.07 13.06 7.35
CA PRO A 136 -19.64 12.64 6.08
C PRO A 136 -18.61 12.69 4.94
N PRO A 137 -18.56 11.67 4.06
CA PRO A 137 -17.54 11.56 3.02
C PRO A 137 -17.56 12.75 2.06
N GLU A 138 -18.73 13.32 1.78
CA GLU A 138 -18.88 14.47 0.89
C GLU A 138 -18.23 15.72 1.47
N GLN A 139 -18.48 15.98 2.77
CA GLN A 139 -17.91 17.12 3.48
C GLN A 139 -16.38 16.97 3.58
N TRP A 140 -15.92 15.76 3.86
CA TRP A 140 -14.51 15.43 3.91
C TRP A 140 -13.81 15.69 2.57
N LEU A 141 -14.33 15.10 1.50
CA LEU A 141 -13.78 15.28 0.14
C LEU A 141 -13.80 16.74 -0.28
N GLN A 142 -14.87 17.49 0.03
CA GLN A 142 -14.92 18.92 -0.27
C GLN A 142 -13.78 19.66 0.45
N SER A 143 -13.53 19.36 1.73
CA SER A 143 -12.44 20.00 2.48
C SER A 143 -11.05 19.72 1.90
N LEU A 144 -10.84 18.53 1.33
CA LEU A 144 -9.60 18.18 0.65
C LEU A 144 -9.46 18.96 -0.67
N LEU A 145 -10.53 19.02 -1.46
CA LEU A 145 -10.53 19.77 -2.72
C LEU A 145 -10.31 21.27 -2.49
N ASP A 146 -10.92 21.85 -1.46
CA ASP A 146 -10.75 23.26 -1.08
C ASP A 146 -9.30 23.60 -0.68
N LYS A 147 -8.59 22.62 -0.09
CA LYS A 147 -7.16 22.71 0.23
C LYS A 147 -6.24 22.44 -0.97
N GLY A 148 -6.81 22.21 -2.16
CA GLY A 148 -6.07 21.97 -3.40
C GLY A 148 -5.45 20.58 -3.52
N TYR A 149 -6.00 19.59 -2.81
CA TYR A 149 -5.64 18.18 -3.05
C TYR A 149 -6.35 17.67 -4.30
N THR A 150 -5.66 16.81 -5.05
CA THR A 150 -6.18 16.14 -6.24
C THR A 150 -6.15 14.64 -6.00
N ILE A 151 -7.24 13.95 -6.33
CA ILE A 151 -7.37 12.49 -6.20
C ILE A 151 -7.45 11.89 -7.61
N LEU A 152 -6.43 11.13 -7.98
CA LEU A 152 -6.24 10.64 -9.34
C LEU A 152 -6.51 9.15 -9.51
N ASN A 153 -6.54 8.37 -8.43
CA ASN A 153 -6.84 6.95 -8.49
C ASN A 153 -7.51 6.47 -7.19
N TYR A 154 -7.97 5.22 -7.19
CA TYR A 154 -8.64 4.62 -6.05
C TYR A 154 -7.75 4.49 -4.81
N VAL A 155 -6.46 4.22 -4.99
CA VAL A 155 -5.52 4.08 -3.86
C VAL A 155 -5.35 5.42 -3.14
N GLU A 156 -5.19 6.52 -3.88
CA GLU A 156 -5.18 7.87 -3.30
C GLU A 156 -6.50 8.14 -2.57
N TYR A 157 -7.64 7.82 -3.21
CA TYR A 157 -8.97 8.00 -2.60
C TYR A 157 -9.07 7.27 -1.26
N VAL A 158 -8.69 5.99 -1.21
CA VAL A 158 -8.69 5.18 0.03
C VAL A 158 -7.80 5.83 1.09
N GLN A 159 -6.57 6.21 0.77
CA GLN A 159 -5.65 6.83 1.74
C GLN A 159 -6.20 8.14 2.31
N TYR A 160 -6.82 8.97 1.46
CA TYR A 160 -7.49 10.19 1.93
C TYR A 160 -8.72 9.89 2.79
N MET A 161 -9.50 8.86 2.45
CA MET A 161 -10.64 8.43 3.27
C MET A 161 -10.19 7.78 4.59
N ASP A 162 -9.03 7.15 4.64
CA ASP A 162 -8.47 6.56 5.86
C ASP A 162 -7.87 7.63 6.78
N ALA A 163 -7.31 8.72 6.23
CA ALA A 163 -6.90 9.88 7.02
C ALA A 163 -8.06 10.46 7.86
N ARG A 164 -9.30 10.36 7.36
CA ARG A 164 -10.53 10.70 8.10
C ARG A 164 -10.71 9.83 9.34
N VAL A 165 -10.47 8.53 9.20
CA VAL A 165 -10.59 7.53 10.27
C VAL A 165 -9.60 7.82 11.38
N ILE A 166 -8.36 8.13 11.00
CA ILE A 166 -7.31 8.39 11.99
C ILE A 166 -7.54 9.72 12.69
N THR A 167 -8.17 10.70 12.02
CA THR A 167 -8.56 11.95 12.68
C THR A 167 -9.65 11.72 13.74
N ASP A 168 -10.58 10.79 13.49
CA ASP A 168 -11.59 10.36 14.46
C ASP A 168 -10.98 9.58 15.63
N SER A 169 -9.94 8.78 15.39
CA SER A 169 -9.27 8.00 16.44
C SER A 169 -8.59 8.87 17.51
N LEU A 170 -8.33 10.15 17.24
CA LEU A 170 -7.88 11.14 18.24
C LEU A 170 -8.92 11.43 19.34
N ASP A 171 -10.16 10.95 19.20
CA ASP A 171 -11.14 10.94 20.28
C ASP A 171 -10.84 9.88 21.34
N ASN A 172 -9.98 8.89 21.03
CA ASN A 172 -9.42 7.96 22.01
C ASN A 172 -8.31 8.65 22.83
N PRO A 173 -8.43 8.74 24.17
CA PRO A 173 -7.44 9.41 25.02
C PRO A 173 -6.00 8.90 24.86
N ARG A 174 -5.81 7.59 24.67
CA ARG A 174 -4.48 7.01 24.53
C ARG A 174 -3.79 7.42 23.23
N VAL A 175 -4.55 7.44 22.13
CA VAL A 175 -4.04 7.90 20.83
C VAL A 175 -3.75 9.40 20.92
N ARG A 176 -4.67 10.16 21.52
CA ARG A 176 -4.56 11.60 21.71
C ARG A 176 -3.31 11.99 22.50
N GLU A 177 -3.05 11.34 23.64
CA GLU A 177 -1.87 11.60 24.48
C GLU A 177 -0.58 11.41 23.68
N MET A 178 -0.46 10.27 22.98
CA MET A 178 0.71 9.94 22.16
C MET A 178 0.95 10.97 21.04
N GLU A 179 -0.10 11.35 20.32
CA GLU A 179 0.00 12.31 19.21
C GLU A 179 0.21 13.74 19.70
N ALA A 180 -0.39 14.12 20.84
CA ALA A 180 -0.19 15.40 21.51
C ALA A 180 1.28 15.59 21.91
N GLU A 181 1.90 14.57 22.51
CA GLU A 181 3.31 14.56 22.83
C GLU A 181 4.18 14.68 21.56
N ALA A 182 3.92 13.84 20.56
CA ALA A 182 4.68 13.82 19.31
C ALA A 182 4.65 15.17 18.55
N LEU A 183 3.50 15.84 18.57
CA LEU A 183 3.29 17.11 17.86
C LEU A 183 3.56 18.35 18.73
N GLY A 184 3.85 18.17 20.03
CA GLY A 184 4.04 19.27 20.97
C GLY A 184 2.80 20.15 21.14
N ILE A 185 1.61 19.57 20.98
CA ILE A 185 0.31 20.25 21.13
C ILE A 185 -0.32 19.77 22.44
N PRO A 186 -0.82 20.66 23.31
CA PRO A 186 -1.50 20.23 24.53
C PRO A 186 -2.68 19.30 24.22
N GLU A 187 -2.79 18.18 24.96
CA GLU A 187 -3.87 17.19 24.77
C GLU A 187 -5.28 17.81 24.89
N SER A 188 -5.41 18.90 25.66
CA SER A 188 -6.67 19.64 25.83
C SER A 188 -7.15 20.38 24.57
N ASP A 189 -6.27 20.62 23.59
CA ASP A 189 -6.57 21.34 22.34
C ASP A 189 -6.81 20.37 21.18
N ILE A 190 -7.87 19.56 21.31
CA ILE A 190 -8.15 18.45 20.40
C ILE A 190 -8.37 18.89 18.95
N GLU A 191 -9.00 20.04 18.73
CA GLU A 191 -9.27 20.55 17.38
C GLU A 191 -7.96 20.95 16.68
N LYS A 192 -7.06 21.62 17.39
CA LYS A 192 -5.73 21.95 16.86
C LYS A 192 -4.88 20.70 16.63
N LEU A 193 -5.00 19.71 17.50
CA LEU A 193 -4.33 18.42 17.32
C LEU A 193 -4.82 17.71 16.06
N LYS A 194 -6.15 17.59 15.88
CA LYS A 194 -6.78 17.03 14.67
C LYS A 194 -6.34 17.78 13.42
N GLU A 195 -6.35 19.11 13.46
CA GLU A 195 -5.90 19.94 12.33
C GLU A 195 -4.43 19.71 11.98
N ARG A 196 -3.53 19.70 12.98
CA ARG A 196 -2.09 19.50 12.77
C ARG A 196 -1.79 18.10 12.27
N TYR A 197 -2.33 17.09 12.94
CA TYR A 197 -2.16 15.68 12.57
C TYR A 197 -2.60 15.47 11.12
N LEU A 198 -3.79 15.97 10.78
CA LEU A 198 -4.32 15.88 9.43
C LEU A 198 -3.44 16.61 8.42
N ALA A 199 -2.98 17.83 8.74
CA ALA A 199 -2.11 18.60 7.85
C ALA A 199 -0.80 17.84 7.55
N GLU A 200 -0.16 17.23 8.57
CA GLU A 200 1.06 16.45 8.39
C GLU A 200 0.81 15.17 7.59
N HIS A 201 -0.27 14.45 7.90
CA HIS A 201 -0.63 13.22 7.19
C HIS A 201 -0.95 13.48 5.72
N LEU A 202 -1.79 14.49 5.42
CA LEU A 202 -2.11 14.86 4.04
C LEU A 202 -0.90 15.43 3.30
N PHE A 203 -0.03 16.15 3.99
CA PHE A 203 1.23 16.62 3.41
C PHE A 203 2.13 15.44 3.02
N SER A 204 2.24 14.43 3.88
CA SER A 204 2.94 13.18 3.60
C SER A 204 2.34 12.44 2.39
N LEU A 205 1.01 12.28 2.32
CA LEU A 205 0.35 11.66 1.16
C LEU A 205 0.61 12.44 -0.13
N LYS A 206 0.45 13.76 -0.11
CA LYS A 206 0.71 14.62 -1.27
C LYS A 206 2.14 14.49 -1.77
N ARG A 207 3.12 14.41 -0.87
CA ARG A 207 4.54 14.25 -1.23
C ARG A 207 4.83 12.87 -1.79
N LYS A 208 4.24 11.82 -1.23
CA LYS A 208 4.32 10.45 -1.75
C LYS A 208 3.83 10.42 -3.20
N HIS A 209 2.64 10.94 -3.46
CA HIS A 209 2.07 10.96 -4.81
C HIS A 209 2.84 11.86 -5.77
N ALA A 210 3.35 13.01 -5.30
CA ALA A 210 4.21 13.85 -6.12
C ALA A 210 5.48 13.10 -6.53
N PHE A 211 6.09 12.34 -5.62
CA PHE A 211 7.25 11.52 -5.90
C PHE A 211 6.91 10.37 -6.87
N GLU A 212 5.84 9.60 -6.60
CA GLU A 212 5.35 8.52 -7.48
C GLU A 212 5.14 8.96 -8.93
N ARG A 213 4.79 10.23 -9.15
CA ARG A 213 4.59 10.81 -10.49
C ARG A 213 5.90 11.18 -11.19
N THR A 214 7.01 11.25 -10.45
CA THR A 214 8.35 11.62 -10.99
C THR A 214 9.26 10.43 -11.21
N THR A 215 8.88 9.24 -10.73
CA THR A 215 9.65 8.00 -10.87
C THR A 215 8.90 6.99 -11.73
N ASP A 216 9.61 6.36 -12.67
CA ASP A 216 9.08 5.21 -13.42
C ASP A 216 9.23 3.89 -12.62
N GLU A 217 10.05 3.91 -11.56
CA GLU A 217 10.23 2.75 -10.68
C GLU A 217 9.11 2.68 -9.64
N PRO A 218 8.46 1.50 -9.46
CA PRO A 218 7.40 1.33 -8.49
C PRO A 218 7.95 1.37 -7.06
N ILE A 219 7.39 2.25 -6.24
CA ILE A 219 7.74 2.36 -4.82
C ILE A 219 6.77 1.55 -3.95
N SER A 220 7.28 1.00 -2.85
CA SER A 220 6.50 0.37 -1.77
C SER A 220 6.19 1.34 -0.63
N GLY A 221 6.90 2.48 -0.57
CA GLY A 221 6.74 3.49 0.46
C GLY A 221 7.94 4.41 0.55
N GLY A 222 8.21 4.94 1.74
CA GLY A 222 9.41 5.72 2.02
C GLY A 222 9.40 6.29 3.42
N VAL A 223 10.55 6.80 3.85
CA VAL A 223 10.66 7.63 5.07
C VAL A 223 10.83 9.09 4.69
N TYR A 224 10.29 9.98 5.51
CA TYR A 224 10.43 11.41 5.35
C TYR A 224 11.51 11.94 6.30
N ILE A 225 12.48 12.67 5.73
CA ILE A 225 13.45 13.44 6.51
C ILE A 225 13.32 14.88 6.03
N GLY A 226 12.75 15.73 6.88
CA GLY A 226 12.39 17.10 6.52
C GLY A 226 11.49 17.15 5.28
N ASP A 227 11.92 17.89 4.26
CA ASP A 227 11.24 18.06 2.97
C ASP A 227 11.68 17.05 1.90
N LYS A 228 12.42 15.99 2.27
CA LYS A 228 12.82 14.89 1.39
C LYS A 228 12.09 13.58 1.68
N ILE A 229 11.82 12.82 0.62
CA ILE A 229 11.33 11.44 0.70
C ILE A 229 12.47 10.54 0.31
N LEU A 230 12.71 9.52 1.12
CA LEU A 230 13.65 8.45 0.85
C LEU A 230 12.81 7.24 0.44
N PRO A 231 12.63 7.01 -0.87
CA PRO A 231 11.71 5.99 -1.37
C PRO A 231 12.21 4.58 -1.09
N PHE A 232 11.28 3.67 -0.79
CA PHE A 232 11.53 2.24 -0.83
C PHE A 232 10.98 1.71 -2.14
N PHE A 233 11.76 0.93 -2.88
CA PHE A 233 11.35 0.37 -4.15
C PHE A 233 10.86 -1.06 -3.97
N GLN A 234 9.92 -1.50 -4.79
CA GLN A 234 9.37 -2.87 -4.70
C GLN A 234 10.38 -3.94 -5.14
N ASN A 235 11.37 -3.56 -5.95
CA ASN A 235 12.28 -4.49 -6.62
C ASN A 235 13.72 -4.38 -6.12
N ARG A 236 13.97 -3.60 -5.05
CA ARG A 236 15.31 -3.33 -4.52
C ARG A 236 15.24 -3.30 -3.00
N ASP A 237 16.12 -4.06 -2.37
CA ASP A 237 16.36 -3.90 -0.94
C ASP A 237 17.32 -2.74 -0.74
N ILE A 238 16.79 -1.61 -0.28
CA ILE A 238 17.57 -0.40 0.00
C ILE A 238 17.56 -0.13 1.49
N VAL A 239 18.72 0.18 2.06
CA VAL A 239 18.85 0.73 3.40
C VAL A 239 19.49 2.12 3.35
N TYR A 240 18.77 3.12 3.85
CA TYR A 240 19.31 4.46 4.07
C TYR A 240 19.98 4.52 5.44
N VAL A 241 21.22 4.99 5.49
CA VAL A 241 22.04 4.99 6.70
C VAL A 241 22.44 6.41 7.06
N GLN A 242 21.93 6.88 8.19
CA GLN A 242 22.31 8.17 8.78
C GLN A 242 23.27 7.92 9.94
N ARG A 243 24.57 8.18 9.75
CA ARG A 243 25.59 8.02 10.81
C ARG A 243 25.72 9.31 11.63
N ASP A 244 25.77 9.16 12.95
CA ASP A 244 26.21 10.20 13.87
C ASP A 244 27.57 9.77 14.45
N VAL A 245 28.64 10.26 13.81
CA VAL A 245 30.03 9.91 14.12
C VAL A 245 30.40 10.35 15.53
N ASP A 246 29.83 11.47 16.00
CA ASP A 246 30.12 12.01 17.33
C ASP A 246 29.54 11.10 18.43
N LYS A 247 28.43 10.41 18.14
CA LYS A 247 27.73 9.52 19.09
C LYS A 247 27.95 8.03 18.83
N LEU A 248 28.83 7.69 17.87
CA LEU A 248 29.04 6.33 17.38
C LEU A 248 27.74 5.54 17.12
N SER A 249 26.74 6.25 16.60
CA SER A 249 25.40 5.70 16.39
C SER A 249 25.02 5.80 14.92
N ALA A 250 24.10 4.95 14.49
CA ALA A 250 23.54 4.99 13.15
C ALA A 250 22.05 4.70 13.20
N GLN A 251 21.30 5.44 12.40
CA GLN A 251 19.89 5.18 12.12
C GLN A 251 19.78 4.51 10.75
N TYR A 252 18.88 3.53 10.66
CA TYR A 252 18.66 2.72 9.48
C TYR A 252 17.20 2.84 9.05
N HIS A 253 16.95 3.09 7.77
CA HIS A 253 15.61 3.13 7.20
C HIS A 253 15.54 2.25 5.95
N GLY A 254 14.49 1.43 5.82
CA GLY A 254 14.30 0.55 4.68
C GLY A 254 14.55 -0.92 5.02
N ALA A 255 15.41 -1.59 4.25
CA ALA A 255 15.71 -3.01 4.41
C ALA A 255 16.19 -3.34 5.83
N ILE A 256 15.72 -4.47 6.35
CA ILE A 256 16.04 -4.93 7.71
C ILE A 256 17.44 -5.55 7.69
N LEU A 257 18.40 -4.87 8.31
CA LEU A 257 19.73 -5.41 8.53
C LEU A 257 19.77 -6.23 9.82
N ASN A 258 20.38 -7.40 9.76
CA ASN A 258 20.72 -8.19 10.95
C ASN A 258 21.89 -7.54 11.72
N HIS A 259 22.19 -8.04 12.91
CA HIS A 259 23.23 -7.49 13.79
C HIS A 259 24.62 -7.49 13.15
N GLU A 260 24.99 -8.59 12.50
CA GLU A 260 26.29 -8.74 11.84
C GLU A 260 26.44 -7.73 10.68
N GLN A 261 25.39 -7.58 9.86
CA GLN A 261 25.35 -6.61 8.76
C GLN A 261 25.49 -5.18 9.27
N ARG A 262 24.77 -4.81 10.34
CA ARG A 262 24.91 -3.47 10.96
C ARG A 262 26.33 -3.25 11.48
N PHE A 263 26.91 -4.24 12.17
CA PHE A 263 28.27 -4.15 12.70
C PHE A 263 29.30 -4.00 11.58
N ASN A 264 29.24 -4.87 10.58
CA ASN A 264 30.15 -4.85 9.43
C ASN A 264 30.05 -3.55 8.65
N LEU A 265 28.83 -3.03 8.50
CA LEU A 265 28.62 -1.76 7.82
C LEU A 265 29.29 -0.60 8.58
N ILE A 266 29.04 -0.46 9.88
CA ILE A 266 29.53 0.68 10.67
C ILE A 266 31.02 0.60 10.98
N PHE A 267 31.53 -0.58 11.38
CA PHE A 267 32.88 -0.72 11.89
C PHE A 267 33.88 -1.25 10.86
N ARG A 268 33.41 -1.94 9.81
CA ARG A 268 34.29 -2.47 8.76
C ARG A 268 34.10 -1.78 7.40
N GLY A 269 33.00 -1.03 7.22
CA GLY A 269 32.66 -0.46 5.90
C GLY A 269 32.31 -1.55 4.89
N VAL A 270 31.79 -2.68 5.34
CA VAL A 270 31.42 -3.79 4.45
C VAL A 270 29.91 -3.75 4.23
N GLU A 271 29.51 -3.50 3.00
CA GLU A 271 28.11 -3.49 2.59
C GLU A 271 27.51 -4.91 2.55
N PRO A 272 26.26 -5.10 3.02
CA PRO A 272 25.57 -6.38 2.93
C PRO A 272 25.28 -6.80 1.48
N GLU A 273 25.50 -8.07 1.16
CA GLU A 273 25.19 -8.61 -0.17
C GLU A 273 23.70 -8.50 -0.49
N GLY A 274 23.37 -8.07 -1.71
CA GLY A 274 22.00 -7.96 -2.21
C GLY A 274 21.21 -6.76 -1.67
N ILE A 275 21.78 -5.96 -0.77
CA ILE A 275 21.14 -4.77 -0.20
C ILE A 275 21.97 -3.55 -0.59
N GLU A 276 21.31 -2.58 -1.23
CA GLU A 276 21.91 -1.30 -1.58
C GLU A 276 21.95 -0.37 -0.38
N VAL A 277 23.14 0.14 -0.04
CA VAL A 277 23.33 1.08 1.06
C VAL A 277 23.42 2.50 0.52
N ILE A 278 22.56 3.39 1.02
CA ILE A 278 22.57 4.81 0.69
C ILE A 278 22.87 5.62 1.95
N TYR A 279 24.06 6.21 2.02
CA TYR A 279 24.41 7.09 3.13
C TYR A 279 23.77 8.46 3.00
N ILE A 280 23.20 8.95 4.09
CA ILE A 280 22.46 10.21 4.13
C ILE A 280 22.92 11.11 5.28
N ASP A 281 22.79 12.42 5.09
CA ASP A 281 22.98 13.39 6.17
C ASP A 281 21.71 13.57 7.03
N LYS A 282 21.79 14.44 8.04
CA LYS A 282 20.68 14.76 8.96
C LYS A 282 19.48 15.44 8.27
N MET A 283 19.65 15.90 7.03
CA MET A 283 18.62 16.53 6.21
C MET A 283 18.09 15.57 5.13
N GLY A 284 18.55 14.31 5.12
CA GLY A 284 18.16 13.31 4.12
C GLY A 284 18.81 13.52 2.75
N ASN A 285 19.88 14.32 2.64
CA ASN A 285 20.68 14.37 1.41
C ASN A 285 21.56 13.13 1.33
N GLN A 286 21.60 12.49 0.16
CA GLN A 286 22.59 11.47 -0.11
C GLN A 286 24.00 12.07 -0.02
N LEU A 287 24.88 11.41 0.74
CA LEU A 287 26.28 11.78 0.83
C LEU A 287 26.99 11.40 -0.47
N ALA A 288 27.83 12.30 -0.98
CA ALA A 288 28.63 12.05 -2.18
C ALA A 288 29.73 11.01 -1.95
N GLU A 289 30.20 10.91 -0.71
CA GLU A 289 31.23 9.97 -0.27
C GLU A 289 30.71 9.16 0.91
N GLU A 290 31.02 7.87 0.91
CA GLU A 290 30.73 6.99 2.03
C GLU A 290 31.48 7.46 3.29
N PRO A 291 30.82 7.55 4.46
CA PRO A 291 31.50 7.84 5.71
C PRO A 291 32.53 6.76 6.02
N ALA A 292 33.75 7.18 6.42
CA ALA A 292 34.77 6.26 6.86
C ALA A 292 34.24 5.32 7.97
N PRO A 293 34.67 4.04 7.98
CA PRO A 293 34.34 3.13 9.07
C PRO A 293 34.77 3.70 10.42
N VAL A 294 33.99 3.43 11.46
CA VAL A 294 34.32 3.85 12.82
C VAL A 294 35.62 3.16 13.24
N SER A 295 36.67 3.94 13.48
CA SER A 295 37.96 3.40 13.91
C SER A 295 37.92 2.96 15.37
N ARG A 296 38.73 1.96 15.72
CA ARG A 296 38.91 1.52 17.12
C ARG A 296 39.34 2.67 18.03
N GLU A 297 40.14 3.60 17.52
CA GLU A 297 40.59 4.79 18.25
C GLU A 297 39.45 5.75 18.56
N ALA A 298 38.51 5.95 17.62
CA ALA A 298 37.32 6.77 17.85
C ALA A 298 36.45 6.19 18.97
N VAL A 299 36.24 4.87 18.98
CA VAL A 299 35.51 4.20 20.07
C VAL A 299 36.23 4.33 21.41
N ARG A 300 37.56 4.13 21.44
CA ARG A 300 38.36 4.29 22.67
C ARG A 300 38.27 5.71 23.22
N LYS A 301 38.32 6.71 22.35
CA LYS A 301 38.22 8.12 22.72
C LYS A 301 36.87 8.43 23.34
N MET A 302 35.77 7.99 22.74
CA MET A 302 34.41 8.20 23.27
C MET A 302 34.23 7.55 24.65
N MET A 303 34.73 6.33 24.84
CA MET A 303 34.68 5.64 26.14
C MET A 303 35.55 6.33 27.21
N ALA A 304 36.69 6.91 26.82
CA ALA A 304 37.54 7.67 27.74
C ALA A 304 36.90 9.00 28.18
N GLU A 305 35.97 9.54 27.39
CA GLU A 305 35.23 10.78 27.67
C GLU A 305 34.00 10.58 28.57
N GLY A 306 33.75 9.35 29.04
CA GLY A 306 32.74 9.05 30.07
C GLY A 306 31.34 8.77 29.53
N GLU A 307 31.18 8.60 28.22
CA GLU A 307 29.97 8.01 27.64
C GLU A 307 29.97 6.51 27.91
N ALA A 308 28.82 5.97 28.34
CA ALA A 308 28.71 4.57 28.74
C ALA A 308 29.23 3.66 27.63
N PRO A 309 30.13 2.70 27.94
CA PRO A 309 30.69 1.82 26.94
C PRO A 309 29.55 1.01 26.30
N PRO A 310 29.63 0.68 25.00
CA PRO A 310 28.90 -0.47 24.50
C PRO A 310 29.27 -1.71 25.36
N PRO A 311 28.36 -2.69 25.52
CA PRO A 311 28.54 -3.81 26.46
C PRO A 311 29.95 -4.43 26.39
N GLU A 312 30.55 -4.69 27.55
CA GLU A 312 31.96 -5.10 27.72
C GLU A 312 32.30 -6.42 26.98
N GLU A 313 31.29 -7.22 26.63
CA GLU A 313 31.36 -8.43 25.82
C GLU A 313 31.72 -8.18 24.33
N TRP A 314 31.71 -6.92 23.87
CA TRP A 314 32.11 -6.58 22.50
C TRP A 314 33.62 -6.40 22.34
N TRP A 315 34.39 -6.40 23.43
CA TRP A 315 35.73 -5.82 23.49
C TRP A 315 36.75 -6.68 24.26
N ASP A 316 37.30 -7.74 23.62
CA ASP A 316 38.62 -8.27 23.99
C ASP A 316 39.71 -7.64 23.08
N PRO A 317 40.68 -6.89 23.63
CA PRO A 317 41.73 -6.23 22.87
C PRO A 317 42.75 -7.17 22.20
N ASN A 318 42.78 -8.45 22.55
CA ASN A 318 43.67 -9.47 21.95
C ASN A 318 42.91 -10.59 21.21
N ALA A 319 41.58 -10.59 21.21
CA ALA A 319 40.82 -11.59 20.48
C ALA A 319 41.02 -11.41 18.95
N PRO A 320 41.22 -12.50 18.20
CA PRO A 320 40.87 -12.50 16.78
C PRO A 320 39.42 -12.00 16.67
N ILE A 321 39.12 -11.26 15.60
CA ILE A 321 37.73 -10.96 15.27
C ILE A 321 36.97 -12.30 15.35
N PRO A 322 35.99 -12.47 16.27
CA PRO A 322 35.33 -13.75 16.40
C PRO A 322 34.72 -14.12 15.06
N ASP A 323 34.95 -15.35 14.63
CA ASP A 323 34.14 -15.92 13.56
C ASP A 323 32.68 -15.89 14.04
N SER A 324 31.74 -15.72 13.11
CA SER A 324 30.31 -15.45 13.36
C SER A 324 29.62 -16.42 14.35
N GLU A 325 30.25 -17.54 14.69
CA GLU A 325 29.74 -18.54 15.64
C GLU A 325 29.93 -18.14 17.11
N ASP A 326 31.06 -17.51 17.47
CA ASP A 326 31.37 -17.15 18.87
C ASP A 326 30.51 -15.97 19.38
N PHE A 327 29.89 -15.22 18.47
CA PHE A 327 29.00 -14.09 18.79
C PHE A 327 27.56 -14.54 19.16
N LYS A 328 27.18 -15.79 18.89
CA LYS A 328 25.83 -16.31 19.20
C LYS A 328 25.60 -16.54 20.69
N GLU A 329 26.68 -16.73 21.46
CA GLU A 329 26.61 -17.15 22.87
C GLU A 329 26.44 -15.96 23.85
N PHE A 330 26.66 -14.73 23.38
CA PHE A 330 26.73 -13.51 24.22
C PHE A 330 25.65 -12.47 23.92
N LEU A 331 24.67 -12.81 23.10
CA LEU A 331 23.47 -11.98 23.03
C LEU A 331 22.73 -12.13 24.37
N PRO A 332 22.14 -11.05 24.93
CA PRO A 332 21.09 -11.25 25.93
C PRO A 332 20.15 -12.31 25.35
N PRO A 333 19.66 -13.29 26.13
CA PRO A 333 18.71 -14.26 25.60
C PRO A 333 17.70 -13.41 24.87
N GLU A 334 17.58 -13.63 23.56
CA GLU A 334 16.62 -12.87 22.78
C GLU A 334 15.31 -12.91 23.61
N ASN A 335 14.41 -11.96 23.45
CA ASN A 335 13.02 -12.34 23.69
C ASN A 335 12.64 -13.35 22.59
N THR A 336 13.35 -14.50 22.56
CA THR A 336 13.69 -15.33 21.41
C THR A 336 12.48 -16.08 21.01
N ASP A 337 11.87 -16.73 21.99
CA ASP A 337 10.78 -17.63 21.74
C ASP A 337 9.50 -16.87 21.40
N THR A 338 9.49 -15.53 21.51
CA THR A 338 8.34 -14.72 21.08
C THR A 338 8.63 -13.93 19.82
N GLU A 339 9.80 -13.29 19.70
CA GLU A 339 10.15 -12.48 18.53
C GLU A 339 10.68 -13.35 17.38
N LEU A 340 11.50 -14.38 17.65
CA LEU A 340 11.93 -15.34 16.63
C LEU A 340 10.77 -16.24 16.18
N ASP A 341 9.89 -16.67 17.09
CA ASP A 341 8.69 -17.40 16.71
C ASP A 341 7.70 -16.52 15.96
N TYR A 342 7.57 -15.24 16.33
CA TYR A 342 6.81 -14.26 15.56
C TYR A 342 7.39 -14.07 14.16
N LEU A 343 8.72 -13.97 14.02
CA LEU A 343 9.40 -13.84 12.73
C LEU A 343 9.30 -15.12 11.89
N LYS A 344 9.43 -16.30 12.50
CA LYS A 344 9.23 -17.60 11.83
C LYS A 344 7.80 -17.78 11.39
N GLN A 345 6.85 -17.40 12.24
CA GLN A 345 5.42 -17.44 11.91
C GLN A 345 5.12 -16.48 10.78
N ARG A 346 5.64 -15.25 10.82
CA ARG A 346 5.50 -14.27 9.74
C ARG A 346 6.14 -14.72 8.43
N ALA A 347 7.35 -15.29 8.47
CA ALA A 347 8.01 -15.84 7.28
C ALA A 347 7.24 -17.05 6.70
N ARG A 348 6.65 -17.88 7.56
CA ARG A 348 5.79 -18.99 7.14
C ARG A 348 4.48 -18.50 6.54
N GLU A 349 3.81 -17.52 7.16
CA GLU A 349 2.61 -16.88 6.63
C GLU A 349 2.90 -16.21 5.28
N GLU A 350 4.06 -15.57 5.13
CA GLU A 350 4.49 -14.94 3.89
C GLU A 350 4.82 -15.97 2.81
N PHE A 351 5.48 -17.08 3.16
CA PHE A 351 5.71 -18.20 2.24
C PHE A 351 4.40 -18.89 1.83
N GLU A 352 3.49 -19.15 2.76
CA GLU A 352 2.17 -19.74 2.48
C GLU A 352 1.32 -18.78 1.63
N ARG A 353 1.41 -17.47 1.88
CA ARG A 353 0.77 -16.43 1.05
C ARG A 353 1.35 -16.41 -0.36
N GLN A 354 2.67 -16.40 -0.50
CA GLN A 354 3.34 -16.43 -1.81
C GLN A 354 3.05 -17.74 -2.56
N ALA A 355 2.98 -18.88 -1.89
CA ALA A 355 2.61 -20.16 -2.47
C ALA A 355 1.13 -20.16 -2.91
N ALA A 356 0.22 -19.61 -2.10
CA ALA A 356 -1.18 -19.45 -2.45
C ALA A 356 -1.39 -18.45 -3.61
N GLU A 357 -0.55 -17.41 -3.69
CA GLU A 357 -0.57 -16.41 -4.76
C GLU A 357 0.01 -16.95 -6.06
N ALA A 358 1.12 -17.69 -5.99
CA ALA A 358 1.69 -18.44 -7.11
C ALA A 358 0.69 -19.50 -7.62
N ALA A 359 -0.08 -20.13 -6.74
CA ALA A 359 -1.14 -21.05 -7.12
C ALA A 359 -2.33 -20.35 -7.82
N ARG A 360 -2.59 -19.08 -7.50
CA ARG A 360 -3.63 -18.26 -8.16
C ARG A 360 -3.14 -17.55 -9.42
N GLN A 361 -1.83 -17.48 -9.64
CA GLN A 361 -1.23 -16.81 -10.79
C GLN A 361 -1.76 -17.34 -12.14
N PRO A 362 -1.96 -18.65 -12.36
CA PRO A 362 -2.56 -19.15 -13.60
C PRO A 362 -4.02 -18.71 -13.79
N GLU A 363 -4.80 -18.69 -12.70
CA GLU A 363 -6.19 -18.21 -12.71
C GLU A 363 -6.25 -16.71 -13.03
N PHE A 364 -5.35 -15.93 -12.44
CA PHE A 364 -5.21 -14.50 -12.72
C PHE A 364 -4.77 -14.23 -14.17
N GLU A 365 -3.81 -14.98 -14.70
CA GLU A 365 -3.40 -14.88 -16.11
C GLU A 365 -4.53 -15.29 -17.07
N GLN A 366 -5.34 -16.28 -16.70
CA GLN A 366 -6.54 -16.64 -17.45
C GLN A 366 -7.57 -15.50 -17.41
N PHE A 367 -7.86 -14.95 -16.23
CA PHE A 367 -8.73 -13.79 -16.06
C PHE A 367 -8.25 -12.59 -16.88
N MET A 368 -6.96 -12.25 -16.84
CA MET A 368 -6.39 -11.15 -17.61
C MET A 368 -6.46 -11.38 -19.12
N ARG A 369 -6.42 -12.63 -19.58
CA ARG A 369 -6.69 -12.96 -21.00
C ARG A 369 -8.15 -12.72 -21.36
N GLU A 370 -9.08 -13.12 -20.51
CA GLU A 370 -10.52 -12.91 -20.71
C GLU A 370 -10.88 -11.41 -20.70
N VAL A 371 -10.29 -10.63 -19.80
CA VAL A 371 -10.48 -9.17 -19.75
C VAL A 371 -10.00 -8.51 -21.05
N ARG A 372 -8.77 -8.82 -21.52
CA ARG A 372 -8.27 -8.26 -22.79
C ARG A 372 -9.13 -8.67 -23.99
N GLN A 373 -9.70 -9.87 -23.95
CA GLN A 373 -10.61 -10.33 -24.99
C GLN A 373 -11.93 -9.55 -24.99
N LEU A 374 -12.49 -9.26 -23.82
CA LEU A 374 -13.67 -8.40 -23.68
C LEU A 374 -13.39 -6.97 -24.15
N GLU A 375 -12.25 -6.39 -23.77
CA GLU A 375 -11.84 -5.07 -24.24
C GLU A 375 -11.71 -5.02 -25.77
N LYS A 376 -11.13 -6.07 -26.37
CA LYS A 376 -11.08 -6.21 -27.82
C LYS A 376 -12.49 -6.23 -28.42
N PHE A 377 -13.39 -7.05 -27.90
CA PHE A 377 -14.78 -7.14 -28.37
C PHE A 377 -15.55 -5.82 -28.21
N ALA A 378 -15.33 -5.07 -27.14
CA ALA A 378 -15.98 -3.78 -26.92
C ALA A 378 -15.66 -2.74 -28.00
N THR A 379 -14.57 -2.92 -28.75
CA THR A 379 -14.16 -2.04 -29.86
C THR A 379 -14.57 -2.54 -31.24
N MET A 380 -15.07 -3.77 -31.33
CA MET A 380 -15.44 -4.44 -32.59
C MET A 380 -16.93 -4.25 -32.90
N SER A 381 -17.28 -4.29 -34.19
CA SER A 381 -18.67 -4.40 -34.63
C SER A 381 -19.23 -5.80 -34.42
N ASP A 382 -20.56 -5.94 -34.35
CA ASP A 382 -21.23 -7.24 -34.14
C ASP A 382 -20.81 -8.31 -35.17
N ALA A 383 -20.58 -7.90 -36.42
CA ALA A 383 -20.11 -8.81 -37.48
C ALA A 383 -18.67 -9.29 -37.25
N GLU A 384 -17.79 -8.41 -36.76
CA GLU A 384 -16.41 -8.76 -36.42
C GLU A 384 -16.36 -9.64 -35.17
N ILE A 385 -17.23 -9.41 -34.19
CA ILE A 385 -17.36 -10.26 -32.99
C ILE A 385 -17.81 -11.67 -33.42
N ALA A 386 -18.82 -11.79 -34.28
CA ALA A 386 -19.29 -13.07 -34.78
C ALA A 386 -18.19 -13.86 -35.51
N ALA A 387 -17.42 -13.19 -36.38
CA ALA A 387 -16.31 -13.81 -37.10
C ALA A 387 -15.17 -14.27 -36.17
N GLU A 388 -14.82 -13.49 -35.16
CA GLU A 388 -13.77 -13.85 -34.20
C GLU A 388 -14.21 -14.99 -33.27
N LEU A 389 -15.48 -15.02 -32.86
CA LEU A 389 -16.06 -16.14 -32.10
C LEU A 389 -16.09 -17.43 -32.92
N GLU A 390 -16.50 -17.37 -34.20
CA GLU A 390 -16.47 -18.53 -35.08
C GLU A 390 -15.04 -19.08 -35.25
N LYS A 391 -14.07 -18.19 -35.43
CA LYS A 391 -12.65 -18.54 -35.50
C LYS A 391 -12.16 -19.24 -34.23
N GLN A 392 -12.50 -18.74 -33.05
CA GLN A 392 -12.16 -19.38 -31.77
C GLN A 392 -12.83 -20.75 -31.62
N LEU A 393 -14.10 -20.86 -32.00
CA LEU A 393 -14.85 -22.12 -31.95
C LEU A 393 -14.20 -23.18 -32.85
N ARG A 394 -13.80 -22.80 -34.08
CA ARG A 394 -13.07 -23.69 -35.00
C ARG A 394 -11.73 -24.12 -34.42
N GLN A 395 -10.98 -23.22 -33.79
CA GLN A 395 -9.69 -23.54 -33.18
C GLN A 395 -9.82 -24.48 -31.96
N GLN A 396 -10.89 -24.35 -31.16
CA GLN A 396 -11.12 -25.20 -29.99
C GLN A 396 -11.73 -26.57 -30.33
N LEU A 397 -12.60 -26.64 -31.34
CA LEU A 397 -13.32 -27.88 -31.68
C LEU A 397 -12.61 -28.76 -32.72
N LEU A 398 -11.61 -28.25 -33.45
CA LEU A 398 -10.95 -28.97 -34.55
C LEU A 398 -9.46 -29.32 -34.35
N PRO A 399 -8.86 -29.46 -33.15
CA PRO A 399 -7.53 -30.04 -33.05
C PRO A 399 -7.63 -31.57 -33.24
N GLY A 400 -7.81 -32.03 -34.48
CA GLY A 400 -7.76 -33.46 -34.83
C GLY A 400 -8.80 -34.00 -35.81
N LEU A 401 -9.72 -33.17 -36.32
CA LEU A 401 -10.55 -33.61 -37.44
C LEU A 401 -9.71 -33.57 -38.72
N PRO A 402 -9.62 -34.69 -39.49
CA PRO A 402 -8.89 -34.71 -40.74
C PRO A 402 -9.40 -33.58 -41.64
N THR A 403 -8.47 -32.77 -42.13
CA THR A 403 -8.74 -31.80 -43.20
C THR A 403 -9.43 -32.50 -44.37
N GLU A 404 -10.30 -31.82 -45.12
CA GLU A 404 -10.93 -32.40 -46.33
C GLU A 404 -9.90 -33.04 -47.27
N GLN A 405 -8.67 -32.50 -47.30
CA GLN A 405 -7.56 -33.06 -48.05
C GLN A 405 -7.09 -34.46 -47.57
N SER A 406 -7.14 -34.73 -46.27
CA SER A 406 -6.87 -36.06 -45.72
C SER A 406 -8.05 -37.03 -45.83
N LEU A 407 -9.24 -36.55 -46.24
CA LEU A 407 -10.39 -37.37 -46.62
C LEU A 407 -10.41 -37.65 -48.14
N GLU A 408 -9.73 -36.85 -48.95
CA GLU A 408 -9.54 -37.10 -50.38
C GLU A 408 -8.36 -38.05 -50.68
N ASP A 409 -7.36 -38.10 -49.80
CA ASP A 409 -6.19 -38.99 -49.92
C ASP A 409 -6.38 -40.40 -49.30
N ALA A 410 -7.54 -40.68 -48.70
CA ALA A 410 -7.91 -41.97 -48.09
C ALA A 410 -9.06 -42.63 -48.86
#